data_AF-A0AAD5MAA3-F1
#
_entry.id   AF-A0AAD5MAA3-F1
#
_cell.length_a   1.000
_cell.length_b   1.000
_cell.length_c   1.000
_cell.angle_alpha   90.00
_cell.angle_beta   90.00
_cell.angle_gamma   90.00
#
_symmetry.space_group_name_H-M   'P 1'
#
loop_
_entity.id
_entity.type
_entity.pdbx_description
1 polymer ?
#
loop_
_entity_poly.entity_id
_entity_poly.type
_entity_poly.pdbx_seq_one_letter_code
_entity_poly.pdbx_strand_id
1 'polypeptide(L)'
;MVRLPTNPIMVSLLATISTVLGCGVMPAGQGARNMTFTVTSFTTLPVNMVYTSIVNSAKVSGIATSEASAKGFVQRLVMQTVFDVLERQARSALLPDAIISAILGQLTVEIRYNPLSCPLVTSPEEMHDRVAMTENYCIIVGNTVTGICTVLMNMSGKCNMPVNNMVTVTAIDGKHLTISGTLSTTNIIMANWSRAMWQSVVDRAVRMLASSPSGSPFFAAVATVGGN
;
A
#
# COMPACT_ATOMS: atom_id res chain seq x y z
N MET A 1 -13.59 -27.38 -31.66
CA MET A 1 -14.35 -27.43 -30.39
C MET A 1 -13.39 -27.13 -29.25
N VAL A 2 -13.40 -25.91 -28.71
CA VAL A 2 -12.56 -25.50 -27.59
C VAL A 2 -13.50 -25.23 -26.41
N ARG A 3 -13.39 -26.05 -25.36
CA ARG A 3 -14.14 -25.85 -24.10
C ARG A 3 -13.50 -24.69 -23.34
N LEU A 4 -14.26 -23.63 -23.09
CA LEU A 4 -13.92 -22.63 -22.07
C LEU A 4 -14.19 -23.21 -20.68
N PRO A 5 -13.30 -23.00 -19.69
CA PRO A 5 -13.64 -23.24 -18.29
C PRO A 5 -14.53 -22.10 -17.79
N THR A 6 -15.80 -22.43 -17.52
CA THR A 6 -16.75 -21.61 -16.79
C THR A 6 -16.28 -21.45 -15.35
N ASN A 7 -15.81 -20.26 -14.99
CA ASN A 7 -15.50 -19.86 -13.61
C ASN A 7 -16.78 -19.28 -12.96
N PRO A 8 -17.41 -19.96 -11.97
CA PRO A 8 -18.73 -19.58 -11.46
C PRO A 8 -18.73 -18.44 -10.41
N ILE A 9 -17.59 -17.78 -10.15
CA ILE A 9 -17.49 -16.79 -9.06
C ILE A 9 -18.01 -15.39 -9.45
N MET A 10 -18.34 -15.16 -10.73
CA MET A 10 -18.66 -13.82 -11.23
C MET A 10 -20.13 -13.37 -11.11
N VAL A 11 -21.05 -14.23 -10.66
CA VAL A 11 -22.52 -13.94 -10.78
C VAL A 11 -23.24 -13.79 -9.42
N SER A 12 -22.62 -14.12 -8.29
CA SER A 12 -23.34 -14.17 -7.00
C SER A 12 -23.56 -12.81 -6.30
N LEU A 13 -23.22 -11.67 -6.90
CA LEU A 13 -23.38 -10.35 -6.25
C LEU A 13 -24.66 -9.59 -6.64
N LEU A 14 -25.50 -10.12 -7.53
CA LEU A 14 -26.56 -9.36 -8.20
C LEU A 14 -27.99 -9.56 -7.65
N ALA A 15 -28.17 -10.18 -6.48
CA ALA A 15 -29.50 -10.44 -5.95
C ALA A 15 -29.66 -9.94 -4.51
N THR A 16 -29.68 -8.62 -4.31
CA THR A 16 -30.46 -7.89 -3.27
C THR A 16 -30.02 -6.41 -3.21
N ILE A 17 -30.27 -5.63 -4.25
CA ILE A 17 -30.29 -4.16 -4.12
C ILE A 17 -31.75 -3.72 -4.26
N SER A 18 -32.51 -3.88 -3.18
CA SER A 18 -33.75 -3.14 -3.02
C SER A 18 -33.38 -1.67 -2.79
N THR A 19 -33.87 -0.84 -3.70
CA THR A 19 -33.79 0.62 -3.68
C THR A 19 -34.22 1.19 -2.34
N VAL A 20 -33.27 1.64 -1.51
CA VAL A 20 -33.52 2.62 -0.45
C VAL A 20 -32.49 3.74 -0.61
N LEU A 21 -32.63 4.51 -1.68
CA LEU A 21 -32.11 5.87 -1.80
C LEU A 21 -33.22 6.83 -1.38
N GLY A 22 -33.66 6.69 -0.13
CA GLY A 22 -34.37 7.78 0.54
C GLY A 22 -33.33 8.72 1.11
N CYS A 23 -33.48 10.03 0.90
CA CYS A 23 -32.77 11.08 1.64
C CYS A 23 -33.20 11.10 3.13
N GLY A 24 -33.18 9.94 3.79
CA GLY A 24 -33.49 9.76 5.19
C GLY A 24 -32.24 10.01 6.01
N VAL A 25 -32.32 10.98 6.92
CA VAL A 25 -31.40 11.08 8.06
C VAL A 25 -31.24 9.71 8.71
N MET A 26 -29.99 9.25 8.88
CA MET A 26 -29.71 7.96 9.49
C MET A 26 -30.40 7.86 10.86
N PRO A 27 -31.08 6.73 11.19
CA PRO A 27 -31.57 6.50 12.53
C PRO A 27 -30.40 6.53 13.51
N ALA A 28 -30.55 7.28 14.62
CA ALA A 28 -29.58 7.30 15.70
C ALA A 28 -29.37 5.86 16.21
N GLY A 29 -28.18 5.30 15.99
CA GLY A 29 -27.82 3.94 16.40
C GLY A 29 -27.05 3.12 15.37
N GLN A 30 -27.09 3.46 14.08
CA GLN A 30 -26.22 2.85 13.06
C GLN A 30 -24.88 3.61 12.99
N GLY A 31 -24.00 3.32 13.95
CA GLY A 31 -22.63 3.83 13.94
C GLY A 31 -21.87 3.40 12.68
N ALA A 32 -20.86 4.19 12.29
CA ALA A 32 -19.97 3.83 11.19
C ALA A 32 -19.40 2.41 11.41
N ARG A 33 -19.49 1.55 10.38
CA ARG A 33 -18.88 0.23 10.45
C ARG A 33 -17.42 0.36 10.08
N ASN A 34 -16.56 -0.05 11.01
CA ASN A 34 -15.11 -0.08 10.83
C ASN A 34 -14.69 -1.47 10.40
N MET A 35 -13.70 -1.55 9.51
CA MET A 35 -13.06 -2.78 9.12
C MET A 35 -11.57 -2.56 8.99
N THR A 36 -10.80 -3.38 9.69
CA THR A 36 -9.34 -3.34 9.60
C THR A 36 -8.84 -4.22 8.46
N PHE A 37 -7.75 -3.81 7.84
CA PHE A 37 -7.03 -4.62 6.87
C PHE A 37 -5.53 -4.46 7.04
N THR A 38 -4.80 -5.48 6.61
CA THR A 38 -3.34 -5.48 6.61
C THR A 38 -2.86 -6.02 5.26
N VAL A 39 -1.91 -5.33 4.65
CA VAL A 39 -1.18 -5.75 3.45
C VAL A 39 0.25 -6.06 3.87
N THR A 40 0.69 -7.29 3.61
CA THR A 40 2.03 -7.79 3.94
C THR A 40 2.68 -8.44 2.72
N SER A 41 3.84 -9.07 2.92
CA SER A 41 4.47 -9.99 1.96
C SER A 41 5.10 -9.34 0.73
N PHE A 42 5.32 -8.01 0.75
CA PHE A 42 6.24 -7.36 -0.18
C PHE A 42 7.66 -7.32 0.40
N THR A 43 8.67 -7.50 -0.44
CA THR A 43 10.08 -7.65 -0.02
C THR A 43 10.94 -6.41 -0.28
N THR A 44 10.41 -5.46 -1.05
CA THR A 44 11.08 -4.21 -1.44
C THR A 44 10.11 -3.05 -1.24
N LEU A 45 10.61 -1.81 -1.23
CA LEU A 45 9.78 -0.61 -1.08
C LEU A 45 9.90 0.29 -2.30
N PRO A 46 8.80 0.80 -2.89
CA PRO A 46 8.88 1.92 -3.82
C PRO A 46 9.58 3.12 -3.14
N VAL A 47 10.40 3.87 -3.88
CA VAL A 47 11.12 5.04 -3.31
C VAL A 47 10.18 6.08 -2.70
N ASN A 48 8.96 6.20 -3.22
CA ASN A 48 7.94 7.12 -2.71
C ASN A 48 7.36 6.71 -1.34
N MET A 49 7.62 5.48 -0.89
CA MET A 49 7.20 4.94 0.41
C MET A 49 8.29 5.07 1.49
N VAL A 50 9.48 5.55 1.13
CA VAL A 50 10.56 5.86 2.07
C VAL A 50 10.79 7.37 2.10
N TYR A 51 11.43 7.87 3.16
CA TYR A 51 11.72 9.29 3.29
C TYR A 51 13.17 9.57 3.64
N THR A 52 13.63 10.77 3.29
CA THR A 52 14.91 11.31 3.70
C THR A 52 14.71 12.69 4.32
N SER A 53 15.44 12.96 5.41
CA SER A 53 15.52 14.30 6.01
C SER A 53 16.65 15.15 5.40
N ILE A 54 17.49 14.56 4.54
CA ILE A 54 18.62 15.24 3.92
C ILE A 54 18.16 15.92 2.63
N VAL A 55 18.31 17.24 2.56
CA VAL A 55 17.90 18.07 1.42
C VAL A 55 18.81 17.95 0.19
N ASN A 56 20.02 17.40 0.37
CA ASN A 56 21.12 17.39 -0.59
C ASN A 56 21.69 15.99 -0.92
N SER A 57 21.08 14.90 -0.44
CA SER A 57 21.42 13.57 -0.95
C SER A 57 21.07 13.56 -2.44
N ALA A 58 21.98 13.07 -3.29
CA ALA A 58 21.77 12.94 -4.73
C ALA A 58 20.35 12.41 -4.97
N LYS A 59 19.46 13.30 -5.42
CA LYS A 59 18.00 13.12 -5.28
C LYS A 59 17.58 11.97 -6.17
N VAL A 60 17.41 10.80 -5.59
CA VAL A 60 16.68 9.74 -6.27
C VAL A 60 15.27 10.25 -6.47
N SER A 61 14.90 10.44 -7.74
CA SER A 61 13.62 11.00 -8.13
C SER A 61 12.49 10.22 -7.47
N GLY A 62 11.60 10.90 -6.76
CA GLY A 62 10.45 10.29 -6.10
C GLY A 62 10.63 9.93 -4.62
N ILE A 63 11.83 10.02 -4.03
CA ILE A 63 11.97 9.85 -2.58
C ILE A 63 11.22 10.95 -1.81
N ALA A 64 10.50 10.58 -0.75
CA ALA A 64 9.80 11.56 0.06
C ALA A 64 10.79 12.40 0.89
N THR A 65 10.54 13.70 1.02
CA THR A 65 11.39 14.62 1.81
C THR A 65 11.00 14.68 3.29
N SER A 66 9.98 13.92 3.69
CA SER A 66 9.53 13.83 5.07
C SER A 66 8.74 12.56 5.29
N GLU A 67 8.66 12.11 6.55
CA GLU A 67 7.84 10.97 6.95
C GLU A 67 6.36 11.21 6.61
N ALA A 68 5.86 12.43 6.82
CA ALA A 68 4.48 12.81 6.51
C ALA A 68 4.18 12.69 5.01
N SER A 69 5.12 13.07 4.14
CA SER A 69 4.99 12.94 2.69
C SER A 69 4.94 11.46 2.25
N ALA A 70 5.76 10.59 2.85
CA ALA A 70 5.72 9.15 2.57
C ALA A 70 4.40 8.52 3.04
N LYS A 71 3.93 8.85 4.25
CA LYS A 71 2.62 8.42 4.75
C LYS A 71 1.48 8.89 3.86
N GLY A 72 1.48 10.17 3.47
CA GLY A 72 0.48 10.75 2.58
C GLY A 72 0.49 10.15 1.17
N PHE A 73 1.65 9.70 0.67
CA PHE A 73 1.72 8.94 -0.58
C PHE A 73 1.02 7.59 -0.44
N VAL A 74 1.37 6.79 0.57
CA VAL A 74 0.74 5.47 0.81
C VAL A 74 -0.76 5.61 1.04
N GLN A 75 -1.18 6.61 1.81
CA GLN A 75 -2.60 6.88 2.06
C GLN A 75 -3.37 7.16 0.77
N ARG A 76 -2.86 8.04 -0.10
CA ARG A 76 -3.48 8.32 -1.39
C ARG A 76 -3.49 7.11 -2.30
N LEU A 77 -2.38 6.39 -2.38
CA LEU A 77 -2.25 5.19 -3.20
C LEU A 77 -3.29 4.13 -2.83
N VAL A 78 -3.41 3.81 -1.53
CA VAL A 78 -4.39 2.83 -1.06
C VAL A 78 -5.81 3.32 -1.25
N MET A 79 -6.10 4.58 -0.91
CA MET A 79 -7.44 5.17 -1.06
C MET A 79 -7.91 5.17 -2.52
N GLN A 80 -7.07 5.66 -3.44
CA GLN A 80 -7.36 5.66 -4.88
C GLN A 80 -7.62 4.23 -5.37
N THR A 81 -6.77 3.29 -4.99
CA THR A 81 -6.91 1.91 -5.46
C THR A 81 -8.18 1.24 -4.94
N VAL A 82 -8.53 1.45 -3.66
CA VAL A 82 -9.77 0.92 -3.09
C VAL A 82 -10.98 1.54 -3.79
N PHE A 83 -10.95 2.86 -4.04
CA PHE A 83 -12.04 3.56 -4.71
C PHE A 83 -12.21 3.09 -6.15
N ASP A 84 -11.11 2.92 -6.90
CA ASP A 84 -11.13 2.39 -8.26
C ASP A 84 -11.71 0.97 -8.33
N VAL A 85 -11.38 0.11 -7.36
CA VAL A 85 -11.96 -1.24 -7.28
C VAL A 85 -13.46 -1.19 -7.05
N LEU A 86 -13.90 -0.36 -6.09
CA LEU A 86 -15.31 -0.22 -5.75
C LEU A 86 -16.10 0.40 -6.90
N GLU A 87 -15.55 1.41 -7.57
CA GLU A 87 -16.14 2.02 -8.75
C GLU A 87 -16.29 1.00 -9.88
N ARG A 88 -15.24 0.23 -10.19
CA ARG A 88 -15.32 -0.83 -11.22
C ARG A 88 -16.36 -1.90 -10.86
N GLN A 89 -16.45 -2.28 -9.59
CA GLN A 89 -17.49 -3.21 -9.12
C GLN A 89 -18.90 -2.61 -9.27
N ALA A 90 -19.09 -1.36 -8.86
CA ALA A 90 -20.37 -0.68 -8.93
C ALA A 90 -20.84 -0.48 -10.39
N ARG A 91 -19.92 -0.08 -11.27
CA ARG A 91 -20.19 0.00 -12.73
C ARG A 91 -20.54 -1.37 -13.32
N SER A 92 -19.85 -2.44 -12.89
CA SER A 92 -20.20 -3.80 -13.33
C SER A 92 -21.58 -4.26 -12.85
N ALA A 93 -22.09 -3.66 -11.78
CA ALA A 93 -23.45 -3.86 -11.28
C ALA A 93 -24.48 -2.87 -11.88
N LEU A 94 -24.09 -2.10 -12.92
CA LEU A 94 -24.94 -1.13 -13.62
C LEU A 94 -25.49 -0.01 -12.71
N LEU A 95 -24.76 0.35 -11.67
CA LEU A 95 -25.13 1.49 -10.83
C LEU A 95 -24.86 2.83 -11.56
N PRO A 96 -25.80 3.79 -11.54
CA PRO A 96 -25.58 5.15 -12.04
C PRO A 96 -24.43 5.87 -11.31
N ASP A 97 -23.65 6.69 -12.03
CA ASP A 97 -22.48 7.40 -11.50
C ASP A 97 -22.78 8.26 -10.25
N ALA A 98 -23.96 8.90 -10.20
CA ALA A 98 -24.40 9.67 -9.05
C ALA A 98 -24.51 8.82 -7.77
N ILE A 99 -24.94 7.56 -7.91
CA ILE A 99 -25.06 6.61 -6.80
C ILE A 99 -23.66 6.11 -6.41
N ILE A 100 -22.80 5.83 -7.38
CA ILE A 100 -21.40 5.43 -7.12
C ILE A 100 -20.69 6.51 -6.30
N SER A 101 -20.78 7.77 -6.73
CA SER A 101 -20.17 8.90 -6.02
C SER A 101 -20.74 9.07 -4.61
N ALA A 102 -22.04 8.87 -4.42
CA ALA A 102 -22.67 8.98 -3.10
C ALA A 102 -22.23 7.86 -2.14
N ILE A 103 -22.01 6.64 -2.66
CA ILE A 103 -21.51 5.51 -1.87
C ILE A 103 -20.03 5.73 -1.51
N LEU A 104 -19.19 6.11 -2.47
CA LEU A 104 -17.76 6.37 -2.24
C LEU A 104 -17.54 7.56 -1.29
N GLY A 105 -18.40 8.59 -1.34
CA GLY A 105 -18.37 9.72 -0.41
C GLY A 105 -18.67 9.34 1.05
N GLN A 106 -19.22 8.15 1.29
CA GLN A 106 -19.50 7.60 2.63
C GLN A 106 -18.42 6.62 3.12
N LEU A 107 -17.29 6.53 2.40
CA LEU A 107 -16.17 5.67 2.76
C LEU A 107 -14.98 6.53 3.18
N THR A 108 -14.44 6.26 4.36
CA THR A 108 -13.21 6.85 4.85
C THR A 108 -12.14 5.77 5.03
N VAL A 109 -10.89 6.13 4.76
CA VAL A 109 -9.75 5.23 4.84
C VAL A 109 -8.69 5.86 5.73
N GLU A 110 -8.38 5.20 6.83
CA GLU A 110 -7.28 5.56 7.72
C GLU A 110 -6.13 4.56 7.51
N ILE A 111 -4.95 5.04 7.15
CA ILE A 111 -3.79 4.19 6.92
C ILE A 111 -2.76 4.34 8.04
N ARG A 112 -2.28 3.20 8.52
CA ARG A 112 -1.18 3.06 9.46
C ARG A 112 -0.02 2.39 8.74
N TYR A 113 0.99 3.20 8.47
CA TYR A 113 2.22 2.80 7.79
C TYR A 113 3.42 3.40 8.53
N ASN A 114 4.52 2.65 8.63
CA ASN A 114 5.76 3.09 9.27
C ASN A 114 6.85 3.28 8.19
N PRO A 115 7.03 4.51 7.66
CA PRO A 115 8.01 4.76 6.62
C PRO A 115 9.43 4.44 7.08
N LEU A 116 10.25 3.94 6.17
CA LEU A 116 11.67 3.77 6.39
C LEU A 116 12.40 5.11 6.20
N SER A 117 13.27 5.47 7.15
CA SER A 117 14.18 6.61 7.02
C SER A 117 15.43 6.20 6.27
N CYS A 118 15.69 6.90 5.17
CA CYS A 118 16.82 6.71 4.26
C CYS A 118 17.61 8.02 4.16
N PRO A 119 18.46 8.36 5.16
CA PRO A 119 19.18 9.63 5.16
C PRO A 119 20.08 9.75 3.93
N LEU A 120 20.79 8.67 3.60
CA LEU A 120 21.64 8.60 2.44
C LEU A 120 21.18 7.49 1.50
N VAL A 121 21.17 7.83 0.22
CA VAL A 121 20.71 6.97 -0.86
C VAL A 121 21.88 6.73 -1.80
N THR A 122 22.06 5.49 -2.23
CA THR A 122 23.09 5.11 -3.20
C THR A 122 22.56 4.01 -4.10
N SER A 123 22.93 4.06 -5.38
CA SER A 123 22.77 2.90 -6.27
C SER A 123 23.85 1.86 -5.95
N PRO A 124 23.64 0.56 -6.28
CA PRO A 124 24.66 -0.47 -6.15
C PRO A 124 25.95 -0.16 -6.93
N GLU A 125 25.85 0.58 -8.04
CA GLU A 125 26.99 0.94 -8.89
C GLU A 125 27.85 2.04 -8.24
N GLU A 126 27.21 3.00 -7.56
CA GLU A 126 27.89 4.10 -6.84
C GLU A 126 28.42 3.68 -5.46
N MET A 127 28.03 2.49 -4.96
CA MET A 127 28.55 1.94 -3.70
C MET A 127 30.06 1.69 -3.71
N HIS A 128 30.69 1.64 -4.89
CA HIS A 128 32.11 1.37 -4.99
C HIS A 128 33.00 2.54 -4.53
N ASP A 129 32.48 3.75 -4.34
CA ASP A 129 33.32 4.91 -4.00
C ASP A 129 32.87 5.76 -2.81
N ARG A 130 31.72 5.44 -2.21
CA ARG A 130 31.19 6.22 -1.08
C ARG A 130 31.72 5.69 0.26
N VAL A 131 32.58 6.51 0.85
CA VAL A 131 33.14 6.43 2.20
C VAL A 131 32.02 6.78 3.19
N ALA A 132 31.49 5.79 3.90
CA ALA A 132 30.34 5.99 4.79
C ALA A 132 30.74 6.66 6.12
N MET A 133 30.39 7.93 6.31
CA MET A 133 30.33 8.50 7.66
C MET A 133 29.06 7.98 8.35
N THR A 134 29.24 7.08 9.32
CA THR A 134 28.41 6.83 10.52
C THR A 134 26.88 6.63 10.43
N GLU A 135 26.25 6.72 9.26
CA GLU A 135 24.79 6.63 9.11
C GLU A 135 24.34 5.42 8.30
N ASN A 136 23.07 5.01 8.44
CA ASN A 136 22.49 3.90 7.66
C ASN A 136 22.16 4.38 6.23
N TYR A 137 22.50 3.58 5.22
CA TYR A 137 22.21 3.89 3.81
C TYR A 137 21.13 2.96 3.27
N CYS A 138 20.24 3.49 2.44
CA CYS A 138 19.29 2.67 1.69
C CYS A 138 19.86 2.32 0.32
N ILE A 139 19.79 1.04 -0.04
CA ILE A 139 20.22 0.51 -1.33
C ILE A 139 19.05 0.61 -2.30
N ILE A 140 19.22 1.36 -3.39
CA ILE A 140 18.18 1.55 -4.40
C ILE A 140 18.56 0.90 -5.71
N VAL A 141 17.74 -0.04 -6.15
CA VAL A 141 17.83 -0.67 -7.47
C VAL A 141 16.64 -0.18 -8.30
N GLY A 142 16.93 0.59 -9.35
CA GLY A 142 15.90 1.25 -10.15
C GLY A 142 15.07 2.24 -9.31
N ASN A 143 13.78 1.95 -9.14
CA ASN A 143 12.85 2.77 -8.35
C ASN A 143 12.39 2.07 -7.05
N THR A 144 13.21 1.16 -6.53
CA THR A 144 12.87 0.36 -5.35
C THR A 144 14.03 0.28 -4.37
N VAL A 145 13.73 0.39 -3.09
CA VAL A 145 14.65 0.10 -1.98
C VAL A 145 14.64 -1.40 -1.75
N THR A 146 15.82 -2.01 -1.85
CA THR A 146 15.98 -3.48 -1.74
C THR A 146 16.64 -3.90 -0.43
N GLY A 147 17.28 -2.98 0.28
CA GLY A 147 17.96 -3.29 1.53
C GLY A 147 18.54 -2.06 2.23
N ILE A 148 19.04 -2.29 3.44
CA ILE A 148 19.68 -1.28 4.27
C ILE A 148 21.13 -1.70 4.50
N CYS A 149 22.04 -0.79 4.24
CA CYS A 149 23.44 -0.95 4.59
C CYS A 149 23.72 -0.24 5.91
N THR A 150 24.14 -1.01 6.90
CA THR A 150 24.53 -0.52 8.22
C THR A 150 26.04 -0.65 8.38
N VAL A 151 26.69 0.45 8.75
CA VAL A 151 28.12 0.47 9.08
C VAL A 151 28.27 0.25 10.58
N LEU A 152 28.93 -0.85 10.94
CA LEU A 152 29.25 -1.16 12.33
C LEU A 152 30.57 -0.45 12.63
N MET A 153 30.52 0.62 13.44
CA MET A 153 31.63 1.47 13.94
C MET A 153 31.90 2.77 13.16
N ASN A 154 32.42 3.79 13.88
CA ASN A 154 32.77 5.15 13.43
C ASN A 154 33.92 5.19 12.39
N MET A 155 33.85 4.36 11.36
CA MET A 155 34.84 4.29 10.29
C MET A 155 34.14 4.18 8.94
N SER A 156 34.80 4.73 7.92
CA SER A 156 34.30 4.77 6.57
C SER A 156 34.38 3.41 5.87
N GLY A 157 33.28 2.66 5.89
CA GLY A 157 33.10 1.43 5.10
C GLY A 157 32.41 1.67 3.76
N LYS A 158 32.77 0.90 2.73
CA LYS A 158 32.01 0.81 1.47
C LYS A 158 30.99 -0.33 1.61
N CYS A 159 29.72 -0.10 1.25
CA CYS A 159 28.64 -1.10 1.37
C CYS A 159 28.83 -2.37 0.50
N ASN A 160 29.78 -2.35 -0.44
CA ASN A 160 30.02 -3.43 -1.39
C ASN A 160 31.35 -4.18 -1.13
N MET A 161 32.05 -3.89 -0.04
CA MET A 161 33.27 -4.61 0.30
C MET A 161 33.10 -5.33 1.64
N PRO A 162 33.43 -6.63 1.72
CA PRO A 162 33.59 -7.30 3.00
C PRO A 162 34.88 -6.77 3.64
N VAL A 163 34.81 -5.55 4.17
CA VAL A 163 35.87 -5.01 5.02
C VAL A 163 35.72 -5.74 6.35
N ASN A 164 36.34 -6.92 6.50
CA ASN A 164 36.46 -7.64 7.77
C ASN A 164 35.17 -7.78 8.61
N ASN A 165 34.02 -8.13 8.00
CA ASN A 165 32.70 -8.22 8.67
C ASN A 165 32.15 -6.90 9.28
N MET A 166 32.62 -5.73 8.83
CA MET A 166 32.28 -4.43 9.45
C MET A 166 31.12 -3.69 8.77
N VAL A 167 30.66 -4.16 7.61
CA VAL A 167 29.48 -3.63 6.92
C VAL A 167 28.50 -4.76 6.68
N THR A 168 27.24 -4.53 7.05
CA THR A 168 26.18 -5.54 6.88
C THR A 168 25.06 -4.97 6.02
N VAL A 169 24.79 -5.66 4.90
CA VAL A 169 23.56 -5.45 4.14
C VAL A 169 22.48 -6.28 4.80
N THR A 170 21.51 -5.59 5.38
CA THR A 170 20.37 -6.21 6.06
C THR A 170 19.12 -6.04 5.23
N ALA A 171 18.25 -7.05 5.32
CA ALA A 171 16.91 -6.96 4.74
C ALA A 171 16.10 -5.88 5.47
N ILE A 172 15.12 -5.31 4.76
CA ILE A 172 14.21 -4.33 5.34
C ILE A 172 13.36 -5.02 6.42
N ASP A 173 13.30 -4.43 7.61
CA ASP A 173 12.46 -4.93 8.71
C ASP A 173 10.98 -4.97 8.29
N GLY A 174 10.30 -6.07 8.64
CA GLY A 174 8.89 -6.32 8.32
C GLY A 174 7.93 -5.20 8.75
N LYS A 175 8.30 -4.40 9.77
CA LYS A 175 7.51 -3.23 10.18
C LYS A 175 7.38 -2.14 9.10
N HIS A 176 8.38 -2.02 8.22
CA HIS A 176 8.34 -1.12 7.07
C HIS A 176 7.69 -1.78 5.85
N LEU A 177 7.56 -3.11 5.87
CA LEU A 177 6.96 -3.93 4.81
C LEU A 177 5.50 -4.32 5.11
N THR A 178 4.84 -3.54 5.96
CA THR A 178 3.46 -3.77 6.37
C THR A 178 2.67 -2.47 6.25
N ILE A 179 1.57 -2.52 5.51
CA ILE A 179 0.58 -1.43 5.47
C ILE A 179 -0.65 -1.95 6.20
N SER A 180 -1.09 -1.25 7.24
CA SER A 180 -2.36 -1.56 7.91
C SER A 180 -3.30 -0.38 7.78
N GLY A 181 -4.59 -0.59 7.97
CA GLY A 181 -5.55 0.50 7.91
C GLY A 181 -6.94 0.09 8.35
N THR A 182 -7.79 1.11 8.48
CA THR A 182 -9.21 0.96 8.78
C THR A 182 -10.01 1.59 7.65
N LEU A 183 -10.92 0.81 7.08
CA LEU A 183 -11.98 1.28 6.21
C LEU A 183 -13.22 1.51 7.09
N SER A 184 -13.76 2.72 7.06
CA SER A 184 -14.96 3.08 7.80
C SER A 184 -16.02 3.52 6.82
N THR A 185 -17.24 2.98 6.97
CA THR A 185 -18.35 3.38 6.12
C THR A 185 -19.62 3.64 6.91
N THR A 186 -20.35 4.66 6.49
CA THR A 186 -21.72 4.95 6.95
C THR A 186 -22.77 4.40 6.00
N ASN A 187 -22.37 3.85 4.85
CA ASN A 187 -23.30 3.31 3.88
C ASN A 187 -23.87 1.95 4.36
N ILE A 188 -25.18 1.84 4.49
CA ILE A 188 -25.84 0.64 5.05
C ILE A 188 -25.58 -0.64 4.23
N ILE A 189 -25.40 -0.51 2.91
CA ILE A 189 -25.16 -1.65 2.03
C ILE A 189 -23.75 -2.20 2.31
N MET A 190 -22.74 -1.34 2.25
CA MET A 190 -21.35 -1.72 2.54
C MET A 190 -21.15 -2.12 4.00
N ALA A 191 -21.88 -1.47 4.91
CA ALA A 191 -21.89 -1.81 6.32
C ALA A 191 -22.51 -3.18 6.61
N ASN A 192 -23.20 -3.83 5.67
CA ASN A 192 -23.72 -5.19 5.83
C ASN A 192 -22.91 -6.24 5.05
N TRP A 193 -21.86 -5.84 4.33
CA TRP A 193 -21.02 -6.77 3.60
C TRP A 193 -20.34 -7.77 4.54
N SER A 194 -20.25 -9.01 4.06
CA SER A 194 -19.52 -10.06 4.76
C SER A 194 -18.01 -9.82 4.69
N ARG A 195 -17.24 -10.44 5.60
CA ARG A 195 -15.77 -10.41 5.55
C ARG A 195 -15.24 -10.89 4.21
N ALA A 196 -15.88 -11.87 3.57
CA ALA A 196 -15.48 -12.40 2.27
C ALA A 196 -15.67 -11.38 1.14
N MET A 197 -16.75 -10.60 1.16
CA MET A 197 -16.98 -9.52 0.19
C MET A 197 -15.90 -8.45 0.30
N TRP A 198 -15.62 -8.03 1.53
CA TRP A 198 -14.57 -7.08 1.81
C TRP A 198 -13.17 -7.61 1.46
N GLN A 199 -12.88 -8.88 1.77
CA GLN A 199 -11.63 -9.53 1.37
C GLN A 199 -11.47 -9.50 -0.15
N SER A 200 -12.54 -9.77 -0.91
CA SER A 200 -12.49 -9.65 -2.37
C SER A 200 -12.18 -8.23 -2.85
N VAL A 201 -12.57 -7.17 -2.12
CA VAL A 201 -12.23 -5.79 -2.48
C VAL A 201 -10.74 -5.54 -2.25
N VAL A 202 -10.23 -5.86 -1.06
CA VAL A 202 -8.82 -5.60 -0.74
C VAL A 202 -7.88 -6.47 -1.59
N ASP A 203 -8.26 -7.72 -1.91
CA ASP A 203 -7.50 -8.59 -2.82
C ASP A 203 -7.44 -8.03 -4.25
N ARG A 204 -8.52 -7.39 -4.73
CA ARG A 204 -8.52 -6.71 -6.03
C ARG A 204 -7.68 -5.44 -5.98
N ALA A 205 -7.70 -4.73 -4.84
CA ALA A 205 -6.88 -3.55 -4.66
C ALA A 205 -5.39 -3.88 -4.70
N VAL A 206 -4.94 -4.92 -3.97
CA VAL A 206 -3.54 -5.37 -4.02
C VAL A 206 -3.12 -5.81 -5.43
N ARG A 207 -3.98 -6.54 -6.15
CA ARG A 207 -3.71 -6.90 -7.55
C ARG A 207 -3.59 -5.68 -8.46
N MET A 208 -4.40 -4.66 -8.23
CA MET A 208 -4.34 -3.41 -8.98
C MET A 208 -3.04 -2.64 -8.67
N LEU A 209 -2.61 -2.60 -7.40
CA LEU A 209 -1.30 -2.07 -7.01
C LEU A 209 -0.16 -2.79 -7.72
N ALA A 210 -0.19 -4.13 -7.74
CA ALA A 210 0.82 -4.94 -8.42
C ALA A 210 0.89 -4.68 -9.94
N SER A 211 -0.25 -4.36 -10.56
CA SER A 211 -0.33 -4.02 -11.99
C SER A 211 0.08 -2.57 -12.33
N SER A 212 0.29 -1.72 -11.32
CA SER A 212 0.68 -0.32 -11.56
C SER A 212 2.13 -0.21 -12.06
N PRO A 213 2.53 0.91 -12.70
CA PRO A 213 3.92 1.12 -13.15
C PRO A 213 4.97 1.02 -12.03
N SER A 214 4.57 1.33 -10.79
CA SER A 214 5.38 1.19 -9.57
C SER A 214 5.01 -0.06 -8.77
N GLY A 215 4.35 -1.03 -9.40
CA GLY A 215 3.70 -2.16 -8.77
C GLY A 215 4.62 -3.33 -8.44
N SER A 216 5.86 -3.33 -8.93
CA SER A 216 6.78 -4.46 -8.75
C SER A 216 6.98 -4.89 -7.29
N PRO A 217 7.01 -3.98 -6.30
CA PRO A 217 7.11 -4.39 -4.89
C PRO A 217 5.88 -5.15 -4.41
N PHE A 218 4.71 -4.92 -5.00
CA PHE A 218 3.43 -5.48 -4.57
C PHE A 218 3.08 -6.82 -5.23
N PHE A 219 3.91 -7.38 -6.13
CA PHE A 219 3.59 -8.65 -6.82
C PHE A 219 3.32 -9.83 -5.87
N ALA A 220 4.07 -9.90 -4.77
CA ALA A 220 3.90 -10.93 -3.75
C ALA A 220 3.03 -10.46 -2.57
N ALA A 221 2.51 -9.23 -2.63
CA ALA A 221 1.74 -8.68 -1.53
C ALA A 221 0.42 -9.43 -1.34
N VAL A 222 0.04 -9.62 -0.09
CA VAL A 222 -1.21 -10.26 0.30
C VAL A 222 -1.95 -9.34 1.25
N ALA A 223 -3.25 -9.16 1.00
CA ALA A 223 -4.14 -8.47 1.92
C ALA A 223 -4.87 -9.46 2.81
N THR A 224 -5.08 -9.10 4.07
CA THR A 224 -5.97 -9.80 4.98
C THR A 224 -6.89 -8.80 5.64
N VAL A 225 -8.18 -9.11 5.62
CA VAL A 225 -9.20 -8.36 6.32
C VAL A 225 -9.31 -8.87 7.75
N GLY A 226 -9.13 -8.00 8.74
CA GLY A 226 -9.41 -8.27 10.13
C GLY A 226 -10.91 -8.24 10.43
N GLY A 227 -11.33 -8.98 11.45
CA GLY A 227 -12.65 -8.79 12.06
C GLY A 227 -12.56 -7.74 13.15
N ASN A 228 -13.64 -6.97 13.35
CA ASN A 228 -13.93 -6.43 14.68
C ASN A 228 -14.52 -7.55 15.55
#